data_AF-A0A3C0BFR5-F1
#
_entry.id   AF-A0A3C0BFR5-F1
#
_cell.length_a   1.000
_cell.length_b   1.000
_cell.length_c   1.000
_cell.angle_alpha   90.00
_cell.angle_beta   90.00
_cell.angle_gamma   90.00
#
_symmetry.space_group_name_H-M   'P 1'
#
loop_
_entity.id
_entity.type
_entity.pdbx_description
1 polymer ?
#
loop_
_entity_poly.entity_id
_entity_poly.type
_entity_poly.pdbx_seq_one_letter_code
_entity_poly.pdbx_strand_id
1 'polypeptide(L)' 'YPDFEIIVINDGSTDKTLDILISHFDLKKTDVLYSKILQTKKVRGIYRNKLIPQLTVIDKINGGKADSLNAGINLA' A
#
# COMPACT_ATOMS: atom_id res chain seq x y z
N TYR A 1 23.54 2.26 -6.76
CA TYR A 1 22.59 2.48 -5.66
C TYR A 1 21.23 1.98 -6.10
N PRO A 2 20.85 0.70 -5.89
CA PRO A 2 19.61 0.22 -6.52
C PRO A 2 18.52 -0.34 -5.61
N ASP A 3 18.63 -0.31 -4.28
CA ASP A 3 17.58 -0.88 -3.43
C ASP A 3 16.69 0.23 -2.86
N PHE A 4 15.74 0.71 -3.68
CA PHE A 4 14.66 1.58 -3.20
C PHE A 4 13.34 0.83 -3.26
N GLU A 5 12.53 0.95 -2.20
CA GLU A 5 11.15 0.45 -2.19
C GLU A 5 10.19 1.56 -2.63
N ILE A 6 9.23 1.21 -3.47
CA ILE A 6 8.10 2.04 -3.88
C ILE A 6 6.87 1.55 -3.13
N ILE A 7 6.34 2.41 -2.25
CA ILE A 7 5.08 2.17 -1.55
C ILE A 7 4.02 3.10 -2.13
N VAL A 8 3.04 2.53 -2.83
CA VAL A 8 1.88 3.26 -3.38
C VAL A 8 0.72 3.15 -2.40
N ILE A 9 0.07 4.25 -2.08
CA ILE A 9 -1.01 4.29 -1.10
C ILE A 9 -2.31 4.73 -1.78
N ASN A 10 -3.23 3.79 -1.91
CA ASN A 10 -4.60 4.05 -2.32
C ASN A 10 -5.40 4.53 -1.10
N ASP A 11 -5.57 5.84 -0.97
CA ASP A 11 -6.28 6.48 0.13
C ASP A 11 -7.81 6.48 -0.04
N GLY A 12 -8.38 5.29 -0.25
CA GLY A 12 -9.82 5.12 -0.39
C GLY A 12 -10.40 5.75 -1.65
N SER A 13 -9.65 5.75 -2.76
CA SER A 13 -10.17 6.10 -4.08
C SER A 13 -11.38 5.23 -4.42
N THR A 14 -12.37 5.84 -5.05
CA THR A 14 -13.62 5.17 -5.48
C THR A 14 -13.62 4.80 -6.97
N ASP A 15 -12.52 5.10 -7.66
CA ASP A 15 -12.32 4.74 -9.06
C ASP A 15 -11.65 3.36 -9.19
N LYS A 16 -11.28 3.00 -10.42
CA LYS A 16 -10.69 1.69 -10.74
C LYS A 16 -9.18 1.65 -10.53
N THR A 17 -8.56 2.65 -9.91
CA THR A 17 -7.09 2.75 -9.82
C THR A 17 -6.49 1.52 -9.15
N LEU A 18 -7.07 1.06 -8.03
CA LEU A 18 -6.58 -0.12 -7.33
C LEU A 18 -6.69 -1.39 -8.19
N ASP A 19 -7.84 -1.60 -8.83
CA ASP A 19 -8.07 -2.77 -9.68
C ASP A 19 -7.11 -2.82 -10.87
N ILE A 20 -6.83 -1.65 -11.47
CA ILE A 20 -5.86 -1.51 -12.55
C ILE A 20 -4.46 -1.86 -12.06
N LEU A 21 -4.03 -1.36 -10.89
CA LEU A 21 -2.71 -1.69 -10.33
C LEU A 21 -2.57 -3.18 -10.02
N ILE A 22 -3.60 -3.77 -9.40
CA ILE A 22 -3.63 -5.21 -9.09
C ILE A 22 -3.51 -6.03 -10.37
N SER A 23 -4.29 -5.71 -11.39
CA SER A 23 -4.32 -6.47 -12.65
C SER A 23 -3.04 -6.28 -13.46
N HIS A 24 -2.53 -5.05 -13.54
CA HIS A 24 -1.37 -4.73 -14.37
C HIS A 24 -0.07 -5.30 -13.81
N PHE A 25 0.09 -5.29 -12.49
CA PHE A 25 1.29 -5.79 -11.81
C PHE A 25 1.13 -7.19 -11.21
N ASP A 26 0.01 -7.89 -11.48
CA ASP A 26 -0.35 -9.19 -10.89
C ASP A 26 -0.14 -9.21 -9.35
N LEU A 27 -0.63 -8.17 -8.68
CA LEU A 27 -0.44 -8.02 -7.25
C LEU A 27 -1.37 -8.97 -6.49
N LYS A 28 -0.84 -9.63 -5.46
CA LYS A 28 -1.62 -10.51 -4.60
C LYS A 28 -1.78 -9.88 -3.24
N LYS A 29 -2.96 -10.02 -2.65
CA LYS A 29 -3.19 -9.60 -1.27
C LYS A 29 -2.31 -10.44 -0.36
N THR A 30 -1.63 -9.77 0.56
CA THR A 30 -0.68 -10.38 1.50
C THR A 30 -1.07 -10.05 2.93
N ASP A 31 -0.91 -11.04 3.80
CA ASP A 31 -1.07 -10.88 5.24
C ASP A 31 0.27 -10.46 5.84
N VAL A 32 0.61 -9.18 5.64
CA VAL A 32 1.82 -8.59 6.23
C VAL A 32 1.48 -8.09 7.63
N LEU A 33 2.22 -8.59 8.62
CA LEU A 33 2.24 -7.99 9.95
C LEU A 33 3.16 -6.77 9.90
N TYR A 34 2.64 -5.62 10.33
CA TYR A 34 3.38 -4.37 10.37
C TYR A 34 3.08 -3.63 11.67
N SER A 35 4.02 -2.80 12.11
CA SER A 35 3.91 -2.05 13.35
C SER A 35 3.10 -0.78 13.13
N LYS A 36 1.99 -0.63 13.86
CA LYS A 36 1.15 0.57 13.82
C LYS A 36 1.67 1.62 14.81
N ILE A 37 2.85 2.15 14.54
CA ILE A 37 3.50 3.16 15.38
C ILE A 37 2.74 4.49 15.28
N LEU A 38 2.38 4.88 14.06
CA LEU A 38 1.61 6.08 13.78
C LEU A 38 0.13 5.74 13.62
N GLN A 39 -0.73 6.60 14.17
CA GLN A 39 -2.17 6.49 13.98
C GLN A 39 -2.52 6.66 12.50
N THR A 40 -3.31 5.71 12.00
CA THR A 40 -3.81 5.69 10.62
C THR A 40 -5.23 5.16 10.61
N LYS A 41 -6.02 5.53 9.60
CA LYS A 41 -7.26 4.81 9.34
C LYS A 41 -6.98 3.37 8.92
N LYS A 42 -8.01 2.53 9.06
CA LYS A 42 -7.93 1.10 8.79
C LYS A 42 -7.38 0.82 7.38
N VAL A 43 -6.26 0.09 7.33
CA VAL A 43 -5.76 -0.55 6.12
C VAL A 43 -6.66 -1.75 5.79
N ARG A 44 -7.13 -1.80 4.55
CA ARG A 44 -8.03 -2.85 4.01
C ARG A 44 -7.24 -4.01 3.41
N GLY A 45 -6.07 -3.73 2.86
CA GLY A 45 -5.19 -4.73 2.27
C GLY A 45 -3.84 -4.17 1.87
N ILE A 46 -2.85 -5.06 1.85
CA ILE A 46 -1.51 -4.80 1.32
C ILE A 46 -1.30 -5.79 0.18
N TYR A 47 -0.86 -5.29 -0.96
CA TYR A 47 -0.72 -6.06 -2.19
C TYR A 47 0.72 -6.01 -2.68
N ARG A 48 1.27 -7.17 -3.03
CA ARG A 48 2.67 -7.34 -3.47
C ARG A 48 2.76 -8.38 -4.58
N ASN A 49 3.79 -8.29 -5.41
CA ASN A 49 4.18 -9.34 -6.35
C ASN A 49 5.61 -9.79 -6.03
N LYS A 50 5.83 -11.10 -5.88
CA LYS A 50 7.16 -11.67 -5.58
C LYS A 50 8.18 -11.41 -6.70
N LEU A 51 7.73 -11.19 -7.93
CA LEU A 51 8.56 -10.88 -9.09
C LEU A 51 8.93 -9.39 -9.16
N ILE A 52 8.25 -8.54 -8.39
CA ILE A 52 8.48 -7.08 -8.32
C ILE A 52 8.59 -6.70 -6.83
N PRO A 53 9.64 -7.18 -6.12
CA PRO A 53 9.74 -7.02 -4.67
C PRO A 53 9.83 -5.57 -4.21
N GLN A 54 10.23 -4.65 -5.10
CA GLN A 54 10.32 -3.22 -4.81
C GLN A 54 8.96 -2.50 -4.83
N LEU A 55 7.86 -3.14 -5.23
CA LEU A 55 6.54 -2.50 -5.30
C LEU A 55 5.59 -3.07 -4.25
N THR A 56 5.15 -2.20 -3.34
CA THR A 56 4.09 -2.49 -2.38
C THR A 56 2.92 -1.52 -2.60
N VAL A 57 1.69 -2.04 -2.67
CA VAL A 57 0.47 -1.21 -2.75
C VAL A 57 -0.36 -1.39 -1.48
N ILE A 58 -0.70 -0.29 -0.82
CA ILE A 58 -1.56 -0.26 0.37
C ILE A 58 -2.93 0.27 -0.03
N ASP A 59 -3.99 -0.47 0.26
CA ASP A 59 -5.37 0.02 0.22
C ASP A 59 -5.86 0.31 1.63
N LYS A 60 -6.41 1.51 1.86
CA LYS A 60 -6.89 1.95 3.17
C LYS A 60 -8.18 2.77 3.05
N ILE A 61 -8.85 2.96 4.18
CA ILE A 61 -9.97 3.90 4.26
C ILE A 61 -9.44 5.33 4.10
N ASN A 62 -10.09 6.16 3.28
CA ASN A 62 -9.70 7.56 3.05
C ASN A 62 -9.50 8.33 4.36
N GLY A 63 -8.27 8.77 4.61
CA GLY A 63 -7.87 9.55 5.78
C GLY A 63 -7.17 10.87 5.45
N GLY A 64 -6.94 11.16 4.18
CA GLY A 64 -6.20 12.31 3.70
C GLY A 64 -4.69 12.06 3.59
N LYS A 65 -3.97 13.08 3.11
CA LYS A 65 -2.54 13.00 2.78
C LYS A 65 -1.66 12.61 3.97
N ALA A 66 -1.86 13.23 5.13
CA ALA A 66 -1.06 12.94 6.32
C ALA A 66 -1.27 11.51 6.82
N ASP A 67 -2.53 11.04 6.82
CA ASP A 67 -2.88 9.67 7.20
C ASP A 67 -2.28 8.64 6.22
N SER A 68 -2.27 8.98 4.93
CA SER A 68 -1.60 8.18 3.90
C SER A 68 -0.09 8.08 4.15
N LEU A 69 0.58 9.21 4.38
CA LEU A 69 2.01 9.22 4.66
C LEU A 69 2.36 8.37 5.89
N ASN A 70 1.58 8.49 6.97
CA ASN A 70 1.75 7.68 8.18
C ASN A 70 1.58 6.18 7.90
N ALA A 71 0.66 5.80 7.00
CA ALA A 71 0.48 4.39 6.62
C ALA A 71 1.68 3.84 5.86
N GLY A 72 2.33 4.66 5.02
CA GLY A 72 3.59 4.31 4.37
C GLY A 72 4.73 4.13 5.38
N ILE A 73 4.88 5.05 6.33
CA ILE A 73 5.92 4.99 7.38
C ILE A 73 5.75 3.74 8.26
N ASN A 74 4.51 3.34 8.55
CA ASN A 74 4.25 2.12 9.34
C ASN A 74 4.65 0.81 8.63
N LEU A 75 4.82 0.83 7.30
CA LEU A 75 5.11 -0.35 6.49
C LEU A 75 6.56 -0.43 6.01
N ALA A 76 7.22 0.71 5.85
CA ALA A 76 8.65 0.82 5.54
C ALA A 76 9.52 0.29 6.69
#